data_AF-A0A359MU99-F1
#
_entry.id   AF-A0A359MU99-F1
#
_cell.length_a   1.000
_cell.length_b   1.000
_cell.length_c   1.000
_cell.angle_alpha   90.00
_cell.angle_beta   90.00
_cell.angle_gamma   90.00
#
_symmetry.space_group_name_H-M   'P 1'
#
loop_
_entity.id
_entity.type
_entity.pdbx_description
1 polymer ?
#
loop_
_entity_poly.entity_id
_entity_poly.type
_entity_poly.pdbx_seq_one_letter_code
_entity_poly.pdbx_strand_id
1 'polypeptide(L)'
;LRAIEDIGAKVERSKNSVKINASKINSVSVDFDYIRKIRASYYLLGALLGKYKSAQVALPGGCNIGSRPIDQHIKGFEALGCEVKIEHGLICAQTVNLAGAHIYFDGSSVGATINTMLAASMADGMTILENAAKEPHVV
;
A
#
# COMPACT_ATOMS: atom_id res chain seq x y z
N LEU A 1 0.88 -7.07 -12.13
CA LEU A 1 0.49 -6.36 -13.36
C LEU A 1 -0.99 -6.53 -13.68
N ARG A 2 -1.53 -7.76 -13.74
CA ARG A 2 -2.98 -7.97 -13.90
C ARG A 2 -3.83 -7.15 -12.91
N ALA A 3 -3.43 -7.10 -11.64
CA ALA A 3 -4.07 -6.29 -10.59
C ALA A 3 -4.29 -4.82 -10.97
N ILE A 4 -3.28 -4.18 -11.58
CA ILE A 4 -3.37 -2.78 -11.97
C ILE A 4 -4.15 -2.61 -13.28
N GLU A 5 -4.13 -3.60 -14.17
CA GLU A 5 -4.98 -3.63 -15.37
C GLU A 5 -6.46 -3.73 -15.01
N ASP A 6 -6.80 -4.62 -14.06
CA ASP A 6 -8.17 -4.87 -13.62
C ASP A 6 -8.83 -3.63 -12.97
N ILE A 7 -8.04 -2.71 -12.40
CA ILE A 7 -8.52 -1.42 -11.88
C ILE A 7 -8.45 -0.27 -12.88
N GLY A 8 -8.11 -0.54 -14.15
CA GLY A 8 -8.18 0.42 -15.26
C GLY A 8 -6.85 0.98 -15.76
N ALA A 9 -5.70 0.53 -15.26
CA ALA A 9 -4.41 0.94 -15.84
C ALA A 9 -4.16 0.25 -17.19
N LYS A 10 -3.60 0.98 -18.16
CA LYS A 10 -3.09 0.37 -19.40
C LYS A 10 -1.67 -0.14 -19.17
N VAL A 11 -1.43 -1.43 -19.37
CA VAL A 11 -0.10 -2.04 -19.23
C VAL A 11 0.37 -2.61 -20.56
N GLU A 12 1.53 -2.16 -21.03
CA GLU A 12 2.19 -2.67 -22.23
C GLU A 12 3.47 -3.40 -21.81
N ARG A 13 3.58 -4.68 -22.18
CA ARG A 13 4.73 -5.53 -21.83
C ARG A 13 5.62 -5.71 -23.04
N SER A 14 6.92 -5.50 -22.82
CA SER A 14 8.00 -5.82 -23.74
C SER A 14 8.99 -6.76 -23.03
N LYS A 15 9.97 -7.31 -23.76
CA LYS A 15 10.88 -8.35 -23.26
C LYS A 15 11.49 -8.03 -21.88
N ASN A 16 12.01 -6.81 -21.69
CA ASN A 16 12.66 -6.37 -20.45
C ASN A 16 12.07 -5.04 -19.91
N SER A 17 10.88 -4.64 -20.37
CA SER A 17 10.30 -3.37 -19.95
C SER A 17 8.78 -3.46 -19.83
N VAL A 18 8.24 -2.65 -18.93
CA VAL A 18 6.81 -2.52 -18.70
C VAL A 18 6.47 -1.04 -18.72
N LYS A 19 5.53 -0.66 -19.59
CA LYS A 19 4.99 0.70 -19.64
C LYS A 19 3.60 0.68 -19.01
N ILE A 20 3.39 1.56 -18.04
CA ILE A 20 2.15 1.63 -17.26
C ILE A 20 1.55 3.02 -17.41
N ASN A 21 0.30 3.11 -17.86
CA ASN A 21 -0.47 4.34 -17.83
C ASN A 21 -1.63 4.19 -16.83
N ALA A 22 -1.51 4.87 -15.70
CA ALA A 22 -2.45 4.84 -14.59
C ALA A 22 -3.46 6.02 -14.59
N SER A 23 -3.60 6.75 -15.71
CA SER A 23 -4.53 7.89 -15.82
C SER A 23 -6.01 7.48 -15.86
N LYS A 24 -6.30 6.22 -16.23
CA LYS A 24 -7.66 5.67 -16.36
C LYS A 24 -8.04 4.71 -15.24
N ILE A 25 -7.29 4.70 -14.13
CA ILE A 25 -7.71 3.93 -12.96
C ILE A 25 -9.08 4.44 -12.51
N ASN A 26 -10.04 3.52 -12.37
CA ASN A 26 -11.44 3.83 -12.09
C ASN A 26 -11.96 3.12 -10.83
N SER A 27 -11.13 2.27 -10.21
CA SER A 27 -11.44 1.60 -8.95
C SER A 27 -10.28 1.76 -7.97
N VAL A 28 -10.61 2.04 -6.72
CA VAL A 28 -9.69 2.01 -5.58
C VAL A 28 -9.87 0.74 -4.73
N SER A 29 -10.76 -0.16 -5.16
CA SER A 29 -11.00 -1.45 -4.53
C SER A 29 -10.37 -2.58 -5.34
N VAL A 30 -9.54 -3.37 -4.67
CA VAL A 30 -8.79 -4.50 -5.21
C VAL A 30 -9.15 -5.75 -4.39
N ASP A 31 -10.29 -6.35 -4.73
CA ASP A 31 -10.78 -7.60 -4.14
C ASP A 31 -10.97 -8.66 -5.22
N PHE A 32 -9.88 -9.32 -5.61
CA PHE A 32 -9.92 -10.45 -6.51
C PHE A 32 -9.39 -11.70 -5.81
N ASP A 33 -9.93 -12.89 -6.12
CA ASP A 33 -9.50 -14.14 -5.50
C ASP A 33 -7.99 -14.40 -5.63
N TYR A 34 -7.40 -13.99 -6.74
CA TYR A 34 -5.97 -14.14 -6.98
C TYR A 34 -5.12 -13.15 -6.16
N ILE A 35 -5.69 -12.00 -5.77
CA ILE A 35 -5.02 -10.99 -4.95
C ILE A 35 -4.80 -11.50 -3.53
N ARG A 36 -5.80 -12.19 -2.98
CA ARG A 36 -5.74 -12.83 -1.65
C ARG A 36 -4.59 -13.83 -1.52
N LYS A 37 -4.12 -14.39 -2.64
CA LYS A 37 -2.98 -15.34 -2.72
C LYS A 37 -1.63 -14.64 -2.87
N ILE A 38 -1.61 -13.37 -3.26
CA ILE A 38 -0.38 -12.61 -3.49
C ILE A 38 -0.20 -11.63 -2.32
N ARG A 39 0.66 -11.98 -1.38
CA ARG A 39 0.91 -11.12 -0.21
C ARG A 39 1.34 -9.71 -0.58
N ALA A 40 2.23 -9.56 -1.57
CA ALA A 40 2.71 -8.24 -2.02
C ALA A 40 1.62 -7.35 -2.64
N SER A 41 0.39 -7.83 -2.83
CA SER A 41 -0.70 -7.05 -3.41
C SER A 41 -1.13 -5.87 -2.52
N TYR A 42 -0.92 -5.93 -1.21
CA TYR A 42 -1.24 -4.80 -0.31
C TYR A 42 -0.36 -3.57 -0.55
N TYR A 43 0.70 -3.64 -1.37
CA TYR A 43 1.42 -2.42 -1.79
C TYR A 43 0.54 -1.47 -2.61
N LEU A 44 -0.53 -2.00 -3.22
CA LEU A 44 -1.55 -1.18 -3.86
C LEU A 44 -2.27 -0.29 -2.86
N LEU A 45 -2.34 -0.67 -1.57
CA LEU A 45 -2.98 0.12 -0.54
C LEU A 45 -2.27 1.47 -0.36
N GLY A 46 -0.94 1.50 -0.21
CA GLY A 46 -0.18 2.74 -0.07
C GLY A 46 -0.21 3.60 -1.33
N ALA A 47 -0.06 2.99 -2.51
CA ALA A 47 -0.08 3.71 -3.79
C ALA A 47 -1.46 4.34 -4.10
N LEU A 48 -2.54 3.60 -3.88
CA LEU A 48 -3.90 4.09 -4.10
C LEU A 48 -4.29 5.12 -3.04
N LEU A 49 -3.94 4.90 -1.77
CA LEU A 49 -4.18 5.85 -0.69
C LEU A 49 -3.46 7.19 -0.96
N GLY A 50 -2.18 7.15 -1.36
CA GLY A 50 -1.42 8.35 -1.71
C GLY A 50 -2.11 9.19 -2.78
N LYS A 51 -2.50 8.55 -3.88
CA LYS A 51 -3.03 9.23 -5.07
C LYS A 51 -4.52 9.60 -4.97
N TYR A 52 -5.34 8.72 -4.41
CA TYR A 52 -6.81 8.85 -4.42
C TYR A 52 -7.40 9.11 -3.04
N LYS A 53 -6.57 9.17 -1.99
CA LYS A 53 -6.99 9.35 -0.58
C LYS A 53 -7.94 8.25 -0.06
N SER A 54 -8.09 7.16 -0.82
CA SER A 54 -8.89 6.00 -0.47
C SER A 54 -8.32 4.76 -1.16
N ALA A 55 -8.35 3.64 -0.45
CA ALA A 55 -7.94 2.34 -0.97
C ALA A 55 -8.60 1.21 -0.19
N GLN A 56 -9.03 0.16 -0.90
CA GLN A 56 -9.54 -1.08 -0.31
C GLN A 56 -8.79 -2.23 -0.95
N VAL A 57 -8.09 -3.04 -0.16
CA VAL A 57 -7.34 -4.18 -0.68
C VAL A 57 -7.62 -5.41 0.15
N ALA A 58 -7.83 -6.54 -0.50
CA ALA A 58 -8.07 -7.78 0.20
C ALA A 58 -6.92 -8.14 1.14
N LEU A 59 -7.28 -8.56 2.37
CA LEU A 59 -6.31 -9.05 3.32
C LEU A 59 -5.55 -10.23 2.68
N PRO A 60 -4.22 -10.21 2.71
CA PRO A 60 -3.45 -11.36 2.27
C PRO A 60 -3.80 -12.55 3.18
N GLY A 61 -4.01 -13.72 2.59
CA GLY A 61 -4.32 -14.92 3.34
C GLY A 61 -3.26 -15.28 4.39
N GLY A 62 -3.64 -16.16 5.33
CA GLY A 62 -2.73 -16.71 6.34
C GLY A 62 -1.53 -17.42 5.72
N CYS A 63 -0.34 -17.20 6.28
CA CYS A 63 0.90 -17.83 5.82
C CYS A 63 1.27 -18.98 6.77
N ASN A 64 1.58 -20.17 6.24
CA ASN A 64 1.98 -21.34 7.01
C ASN A 64 3.29 -21.18 7.81
N ILE A 65 4.03 -20.08 7.60
CA ILE A 65 5.36 -19.81 8.20
C ILE A 65 5.23 -18.96 9.49
N GLY A 66 4.06 -18.39 9.78
CA GLY A 66 3.80 -17.62 11.02
C GLY A 66 2.91 -16.40 10.82
N SER A 67 2.46 -15.80 11.93
CA SER A 67 1.71 -14.54 11.92
C SER A 67 2.65 -13.40 11.54
N ARG A 68 2.46 -12.85 10.34
CA ARG A 68 3.14 -11.63 9.91
C ARG A 68 2.09 -10.51 9.90
N PRO A 69 1.95 -9.77 11.01
CA PRO A 69 0.90 -8.78 11.18
C PRO A 69 1.10 -7.58 10.23
N ILE A 70 0.01 -6.81 10.06
CA ILE A 70 -0.03 -5.59 9.25
C ILE A 70 -0.12 -4.33 10.12
N ASP A 71 0.05 -4.49 11.42
CA ASP A 71 0.01 -3.44 12.45
C ASP A 71 0.91 -2.25 12.09
N GLN A 72 2.14 -2.50 11.64
CA GLN A 72 3.06 -1.43 11.27
C GLN A 72 2.61 -0.65 10.02
N HIS A 73 1.85 -1.29 9.12
CA HIS A 73 1.24 -0.58 7.99
C HIS A 73 0.11 0.33 8.45
N ILE A 74 -0.77 -0.19 9.32
CA ILE A 74 -1.89 0.55 9.88
C ILE A 74 -1.36 1.77 10.64
N LYS A 75 -0.40 1.57 11.55
CA LYS A 75 0.28 2.62 12.30
C LYS A 75 0.85 3.71 11.39
N GLY A 76 1.50 3.31 10.29
CA GLY A 76 2.08 4.24 9.32
C GLY A 76 1.03 5.09 8.62
N PHE A 77 -0.09 4.49 8.20
CA PHE A 77 -1.17 5.24 7.55
C PHE A 77 -1.94 6.14 8.53
N GLU A 78 -2.25 5.64 9.73
CA GLU A 78 -2.93 6.42 10.76
C GLU A 78 -2.13 7.65 11.17
N ALA A 79 -0.80 7.52 11.29
CA ALA A 79 0.08 8.65 11.57
C ALA A 79 0.06 9.70 10.46
N LEU A 80 -0.22 9.33 9.21
CA LEU A 80 -0.41 10.26 8.09
C LEU A 80 -1.83 10.87 8.02
N GLY A 81 -2.68 10.61 9.02
CA GLY A 81 -4.07 11.10 9.06
C GLY A 81 -5.09 10.21 8.36
N CYS A 82 -4.78 8.93 8.17
CA CYS A 82 -5.70 7.95 7.58
C CYS A 82 -6.55 7.24 8.63
N GLU A 83 -7.81 6.99 8.33
CA GLU A 83 -8.63 6.02 9.05
C GLU A 83 -8.48 4.65 8.38
N VAL A 84 -8.09 3.63 9.14
CA VAL A 84 -7.95 2.26 8.62
C VAL A 84 -8.89 1.32 9.36
N LYS A 85 -9.70 0.58 8.60
CA LYS A 85 -10.62 -0.44 9.12
C LYS A 85 -10.39 -1.77 8.40
N ILE A 86 -10.67 -2.85 9.11
CA ILE A 86 -10.71 -4.18 8.52
C ILE A 86 -12.17 -4.63 8.49
N GLU A 87 -12.75 -4.72 7.30
CA GLU A 87 -14.15 -5.06 7.10
C GLU A 87 -14.27 -6.15 6.03
N HIS A 88 -15.04 -7.21 6.31
CA HIS A 88 -15.30 -8.30 5.36
C HIS A 88 -14.04 -8.92 4.72
N GLY A 89 -12.91 -8.94 5.44
CA GLY A 89 -11.65 -9.46 4.92
C GLY A 89 -10.93 -8.52 3.95
N LEU A 90 -11.25 -7.23 3.97
CA LEU A 90 -10.57 -6.14 3.25
C LEU A 90 -9.89 -5.20 4.26
N ILE A 91 -8.74 -4.65 3.87
CA ILE A 91 -8.16 -3.49 4.53
C ILE A 91 -8.71 -2.26 3.81
N CYS A 92 -9.50 -1.46 4.51
CA CYS A 92 -10.09 -0.22 4.02
C CYS A 92 -9.35 0.96 4.64
N ALA A 93 -8.67 1.76 3.82
CA ALA A 93 -7.94 2.94 4.24
C ALA A 93 -8.53 4.17 3.54
N GLN A 94 -8.85 5.22 4.30
CA GLN A 94 -9.41 6.45 3.75
C GLN A 94 -8.94 7.69 4.53
N THR A 95 -8.83 8.81 3.84
CA THR A 95 -8.54 10.09 4.47
C THR A 95 -9.13 11.26 3.67
N VAL A 96 -9.36 12.38 4.35
CA VAL A 96 -9.64 13.66 3.68
C VAL A 96 -8.36 14.25 3.11
N ASN A 97 -7.25 14.16 3.85
CA ASN A 97 -5.95 14.61 3.40
C ASN A 97 -4.82 13.84 4.09
N LEU A 98 -3.74 13.59 3.36
CA LEU A 98 -2.54 13.00 3.95
C LEU A 98 -1.63 14.13 4.43
N ALA A 99 -1.24 14.09 5.70
CA ALA A 99 -0.28 15.03 6.28
C ALA A 99 1.00 14.30 6.67
N GLY A 100 2.14 14.92 6.41
CA GLY A 100 3.43 14.39 6.83
C GLY A 100 3.53 14.32 8.36
N ALA A 101 4.18 13.28 8.84
CA ALA A 101 4.30 13.00 10.26
C ALA A 101 5.66 12.38 10.60
N HIS A 102 5.99 12.39 11.89
CA HIS A 102 7.10 11.62 12.41
C HIS A 102 6.61 10.26 12.89
N ILE A 103 7.09 9.19 12.26
CA ILE A 103 6.58 7.82 12.44
C ILE A 103 7.74 6.91 12.86
N TYR A 104 7.64 6.35 14.07
CA TYR A 104 8.56 5.32 14.57
C TYR A 104 7.96 3.92 14.37
N PHE A 105 8.65 3.03 13.65
CA PHE A 105 8.23 1.63 13.52
C PHE A 105 8.73 0.77 14.67
N ASP A 106 7.86 -0.05 15.27
CA ASP A 106 8.19 -0.89 16.43
C ASP A 106 9.08 -2.08 16.05
N GLY A 107 9.07 -2.46 14.78
CA GLY A 107 9.96 -3.44 14.19
C GLY A 107 10.30 -3.08 12.75
N SER A 108 11.51 -3.45 12.32
CA SER A 108 11.92 -3.25 10.93
C SER A 108 11.04 -4.09 10.01
N SER A 109 10.18 -3.42 9.25
CA SER A 109 9.28 -4.04 8.26
C SER A 109 9.50 -3.38 6.91
N VAL A 110 10.09 -4.14 5.98
CA VAL A 110 10.22 -3.77 4.56
C VAL A 110 8.87 -3.34 4.00
N GLY A 111 7.84 -4.14 4.27
CA GLY A 111 6.50 -3.89 3.79
C GLY A 111 5.94 -2.57 4.27
N ALA A 112 5.97 -2.34 5.59
CA ALA A 112 5.42 -1.13 6.18
C ALA A 112 6.17 0.10 5.70
N THR A 113 7.51 0.02 5.63
CA THR A 113 8.36 1.12 5.17
C THR A 113 7.99 1.55 3.75
N ILE A 114 7.94 0.60 2.80
CA ILE A 114 7.58 0.91 1.40
C ILE A 114 6.16 1.47 1.32
N ASN A 115 5.18 0.87 2.01
CA ASN A 115 3.79 1.30 1.90
C ASN A 115 3.56 2.71 2.44
N THR A 116 4.12 2.99 3.62
CA THR A 116 4.04 4.32 4.21
C THR A 116 4.77 5.34 3.35
N MET A 117 5.94 4.99 2.78
CA MET A 117 6.68 5.87 1.87
C MET A 117 5.88 6.18 0.59
N LEU A 118 5.18 5.19 0.02
CA LEU A 118 4.30 5.39 -1.14
C LEU A 118 3.16 6.38 -0.81
N ALA A 119 2.51 6.23 0.34
CA ALA A 119 1.45 7.16 0.76
C ALA A 119 2.01 8.56 1.06
N ALA A 120 3.10 8.64 1.82
CA ALA A 120 3.77 9.87 2.23
C ALA A 120 4.28 10.70 1.04
N SER A 121 4.61 10.08 -0.09
CA SER A 121 5.03 10.79 -1.31
C SER A 121 4.00 11.78 -1.86
N MET A 122 2.73 11.62 -1.44
CA MET A 122 1.59 12.47 -1.82
C MET A 122 0.98 13.19 -0.61
N ALA A 123 1.67 13.21 0.53
CA ALA A 123 1.26 13.88 1.75
C ALA A 123 1.77 15.32 1.80
N ASP A 124 1.02 16.21 2.44
CA ASP A 124 1.42 17.60 2.65
C ASP A 124 2.44 17.69 3.78
N GLY A 125 3.58 18.33 3.52
CA GLY A 125 4.64 18.53 4.51
C GLY A 125 5.69 17.43 4.49
N MET A 126 6.40 17.26 5.61
CA MET A 126 7.54 16.36 5.73
C MET A 126 7.18 15.12 6.55
N THR A 127 7.50 13.95 6.00
CA THR A 127 7.38 12.67 6.73
C THR A 127 8.76 12.17 7.11
N ILE A 128 8.93 11.76 8.37
CA ILE A 128 10.14 11.14 8.88
C ILE A 128 9.79 9.71 9.28
N LEU A 129 10.47 8.73 8.68
CA LEU A 129 10.32 7.31 9.01
C LEU A 129 11.52 6.84 9.83
N GLU A 130 11.33 6.66 11.13
CA GLU A 130 12.32 6.13 12.05
C GLU A 130 12.22 4.61 12.19
N ASN A 131 13.38 3.97 12.39
CA ASN A 131 13.52 2.51 12.37
C ASN A 131 13.01 1.86 11.07
N ALA A 132 13.12 2.60 9.96
CA ALA A 132 12.77 2.12 8.63
C ALA A 132 13.67 0.95 8.18
N ALA A 133 13.10 0.10 7.32
CA ALA A 133 13.82 -0.95 6.63
C ALA A 133 14.95 -0.37 5.75
N LYS A 134 16.05 -1.12 5.61
CA LYS A 134 17.31 -0.65 4.97
C LYS A 134 17.77 -1.55 3.83
N GLU A 135 16.92 -2.45 3.39
CA GLU A 135 17.21 -3.39 2.32
C GLU A 135 17.35 -2.64 0.98
N PRO A 136 18.15 -3.14 0.01
CA PRO A 136 18.48 -2.40 -1.22
C PRO A 136 17.30 -2.00 -2.12
N HIS A 137 16.14 -2.61 -1.90
CA HIS A 137 14.90 -2.29 -2.62
C HIS A 137 14.05 -1.23 -1.89
N VAL A 138 14.54 -0.72 -0.76
CA VAL A 138 13.97 0.37 0.05
C VAL A 138 14.90 1.58 0.03
N VAL A 139 16.20 1.39 0.29
CA VAL A 139 17.24 2.43 0.37
C VAL A 139 18.46 2.06 -0.48
#